data_AF-A0A6B2CW42-F1
#
_entry.id   AF-A0A6B2CW42-F1
#
_cell.length_a   1.000
_cell.length_b   1.000
_cell.length_c   1.000
_cell.angle_alpha   90.00
_cell.angle_beta   90.00
_cell.angle_gamma   90.00
#
_symmetry.space_group_name_H-M   'P 1'
#
loop_
_entity.id
_entity.type
_entity.pdbx_description
1 polymer ?
#
loop_
_entity_poly.entity_id
_entity_poly.type
_entity_poly.pdbx_seq_one_letter_code
_entity_poly.pdbx_strand_id
1 'polypeptide(L)'
;MIVMKILKPRTGLMPTSQRRIAIALGLALTIALKRVGNFKIIEARAWKGAPDTAYVNGEKVDIELGRHVDIDVVDNIAREFRHKKWDGITVTLDGELGKVKLGIDIDMYANEYVPVRAGITNEGLEVLAEPRGHIGDEVVDSFYELFDVEYEKMRAVVEELIAEIHYVELKVATYTGVRTYPLWRAAARVNAIHNYSFAPENAIPLWYRPWIRQITRDLYRLPPPGLRRLVGLHGVRRIIRDVAPELRKYLERYYIVRLKPHENAMQLIPRASSPSTQSHRNAIAGLKNILTEAMRETASKGARRIIDEKGYIDWQEYIETLEEELKQRLT
;
A
#
# COMPACT_ATOMS: atom_id res chain seq x y z
N MET A 1 10.82 3.83 0.78
CA MET A 1 9.74 4.72 0.30
C MET A 1 8.40 4.36 0.94
N ILE A 2 7.41 5.27 0.95
CA ILE A 2 6.00 4.96 1.23
C ILE A 2 5.21 5.09 -0.08
N VAL A 3 4.34 4.13 -0.37
CA VAL A 3 3.49 4.15 -1.56
C VAL A 3 2.03 4.03 -1.20
N MET A 4 1.17 4.76 -1.92
CA MET A 4 -0.28 4.68 -1.76
C MET A 4 -0.98 4.42 -3.09
N LYS A 5 -1.99 3.54 -3.02
CA LYS A 5 -2.83 3.20 -4.18
C LYS A 5 -4.28 3.53 -3.92
N ILE A 6 -4.96 4.01 -4.95
CA ILE A 6 -6.38 4.34 -4.91
C ILE A 6 -7.24 3.10 -5.23
N LEU A 7 -8.33 2.94 -4.49
CA LEU A 7 -9.35 1.96 -4.78
C LEU A 7 -10.27 2.49 -5.88
N LYS A 8 -10.08 1.98 -7.10
CA LYS A 8 -10.95 2.34 -8.23
C LYS A 8 -12.33 1.69 -8.09
N PRO A 9 -13.43 2.47 -8.08
CA PRO A 9 -14.77 1.95 -8.08
C PRO A 9 -15.06 1.24 -9.41
N ARG A 10 -15.97 0.26 -9.41
CA ARG A 10 -16.40 -0.45 -10.64
C ARG A 10 -16.98 0.51 -11.67
N THR A 11 -17.66 1.56 -11.21
CA THR A 11 -18.27 2.61 -12.03
C THR A 11 -17.26 3.62 -12.58
N GLY A 12 -15.96 3.36 -12.46
CA GLY A 12 -14.88 4.25 -12.91
C GLY A 12 -14.75 5.53 -12.08
N LEU A 13 -13.51 6.00 -11.94
CA LEU A 13 -13.18 7.23 -11.24
C LEU A 13 -12.89 8.33 -12.27
N MET A 14 -13.54 9.49 -12.15
CA MET A 14 -13.24 10.61 -13.03
C MET A 14 -11.80 11.09 -12.79
N PRO A 15 -11.06 11.51 -13.84
CA PRO A 15 -9.66 11.94 -13.69
C PRO A 15 -9.45 13.04 -12.65
N THR A 16 -10.34 14.04 -12.59
CA THR A 16 -10.27 15.10 -11.58
C THR A 16 -10.43 14.55 -10.16
N SER A 17 -11.34 13.59 -9.95
CA SER A 17 -11.51 12.94 -8.65
C SER A 17 -10.28 12.10 -8.27
N GLN A 18 -9.66 11.42 -9.23
CA GLN A 18 -8.43 10.66 -9.01
C GLN A 18 -7.32 11.58 -8.50
N ARG A 19 -7.14 12.75 -9.14
CA ARG A 19 -6.17 13.76 -8.72
C ARG A 19 -6.46 14.29 -7.32
N ARG A 20 -7.71 14.64 -7.02
CA ARG A 20 -8.12 15.09 -5.67
C ARG A 20 -7.76 14.07 -4.61
N ILE A 21 -8.05 12.79 -4.86
CA ILE A 21 -7.72 11.71 -3.93
C ILE A 21 -6.21 11.55 -3.79
N ALA A 22 -5.45 11.55 -4.89
CA ALA A 22 -3.99 11.45 -4.84
C ALA A 22 -3.36 12.61 -4.03
N ILE A 23 -3.82 13.83 -4.29
CA ILE A 23 -3.38 15.04 -3.59
C ILE A 23 -3.71 14.94 -2.10
N ALA A 24 -4.97 14.59 -1.76
CA ALA A 24 -5.37 14.46 -0.37
C ALA A 24 -4.59 13.36 0.38
N LEU A 25 -4.25 12.24 -0.28
CA LEU A 25 -3.42 11.18 0.31
C LEU A 25 -1.99 11.66 0.58
N GLY A 26 -1.35 12.35 -0.38
CA GLY A 26 0.00 12.87 -0.19
C GLY A 26 0.06 14.01 0.84
N LEU A 27 -0.96 14.88 0.88
CA LEU A 27 -1.07 15.90 1.92
C LEU A 27 -1.36 15.29 3.31
N ALA A 28 -2.15 14.20 3.38
CA ALA A 28 -2.35 13.47 4.64
C ALA A 28 -1.03 12.89 5.17
N LEU A 29 -0.17 12.35 4.30
CA LEU A 29 1.18 11.91 4.69
C LEU A 29 2.05 13.08 5.13
N THR A 30 1.98 14.19 4.41
CA THR A 30 2.71 15.42 4.77
C THR A 30 2.34 15.87 6.18
N ILE A 31 1.04 15.92 6.50
CA ILE A 31 0.55 16.30 7.82
C ILE A 31 0.99 15.30 8.90
N ALA A 32 0.89 13.99 8.62
CA ALA A 32 1.35 12.97 9.56
C ALA A 32 2.84 13.12 9.89
N LEU A 33 3.69 13.35 8.87
CA LEU A 33 5.11 13.60 9.06
C LEU A 33 5.36 14.88 9.87
N LYS A 34 4.65 15.98 9.57
CA LYS A 34 4.76 17.25 10.32
C LYS A 34 4.30 17.16 11.78
N ARG A 35 3.36 16.26 12.11
CA ARG A 35 2.87 16.10 13.48
C ARG A 35 3.80 15.23 14.32
N VAL A 36 4.34 14.18 13.72
CA VAL A 36 5.16 13.18 14.44
C VAL A 36 6.63 13.56 14.47
N GLY A 37 7.10 14.21 13.40
CA GLY A 37 8.45 14.73 13.23
C GLY A 37 8.45 16.25 13.03
N ASN A 38 9.64 16.86 13.08
CA ASN A 38 9.83 18.30 12.97
C ASN A 38 9.98 18.76 11.51
N PHE A 39 9.13 18.25 10.62
CA PHE A 39 9.23 18.53 9.18
C PHE A 39 8.64 19.89 8.80
N LYS A 40 9.29 20.56 7.86
CA LYS A 40 8.81 21.78 7.20
C LYS A 40 8.70 21.53 5.70
N ILE A 41 7.69 22.15 5.07
CA ILE A 41 7.62 22.20 3.61
C ILE A 41 8.66 23.20 3.15
N ILE A 42 9.59 22.74 2.31
CA ILE A 42 10.59 23.58 1.68
C ILE A 42 9.99 24.19 0.41
N GLU A 43 9.39 23.35 -0.42
CA GLU A 43 8.67 23.78 -1.61
C GLU A 43 7.67 22.73 -2.08
N ALA A 44 6.76 23.17 -2.95
CA ALA A 44 5.93 22.28 -3.74
C ALA A 44 5.98 22.72 -5.19
N ARG A 45 6.18 21.77 -6.10
CA ARG A 45 6.32 22.02 -7.53
C ARG A 45 5.51 21.06 -8.36
N ALA A 46 4.71 21.61 -9.27
CA ALA A 46 4.01 20.83 -10.27
C ALA A 46 4.87 20.63 -11.52
N TRP A 47 4.70 19.49 -12.19
CA TRP A 47 5.58 19.07 -13.27
C TRP A 47 4.84 18.28 -14.36
N LYS A 48 5.52 18.11 -15.50
CA LYS A 48 5.09 17.31 -16.65
C LYS A 48 6.15 16.25 -16.96
N GLY A 49 5.73 15.07 -17.38
CA GLY A 49 6.59 13.92 -17.61
C GLY A 49 6.91 13.15 -16.33
N ALA A 50 7.94 13.59 -15.59
CA ALA A 50 8.46 12.91 -14.40
C ALA A 50 8.85 13.91 -13.29
N PRO A 51 8.92 13.49 -12.02
CA PRO A 51 9.27 14.35 -10.89
C PRO A 51 10.57 15.14 -11.06
N ASP A 52 11.61 14.54 -11.64
CA ASP A 52 12.92 15.20 -11.84
C ASP A 52 12.84 16.51 -12.64
N THR A 53 11.82 16.67 -13.49
CA THR A 53 11.63 17.89 -14.28
C THR A 53 11.09 19.06 -13.44
N ALA A 54 10.61 18.80 -12.22
CA ALA A 54 10.07 19.81 -11.32
C ALA A 54 11.09 20.92 -11.00
N TYR A 55 12.36 20.56 -10.86
CA TYR A 55 13.41 21.52 -10.53
C TYR A 55 13.88 22.34 -11.73
N VAL A 56 13.68 21.83 -12.96
CA VAL A 56 14.12 22.47 -14.21
C VAL A 56 13.03 23.38 -14.77
N ASN A 57 11.83 22.84 -14.97
CA ASN A 57 10.71 23.50 -15.65
C ASN A 57 9.40 23.40 -14.85
N GLY A 58 9.47 22.99 -13.59
CA GLY A 58 8.29 22.87 -12.74
C GLY A 58 7.74 24.24 -12.31
N GLU A 59 6.44 24.26 -12.07
CA GLU A 59 5.75 25.45 -11.59
C GLU A 59 5.58 25.38 -10.08
N LYS A 60 5.97 26.43 -9.37
CA LYS A 60 5.79 26.50 -7.92
C LYS A 60 4.30 26.51 -7.59
N VAL A 61 3.92 25.72 -6.59
CA VAL A 61 2.55 25.65 -6.06
C VAL A 61 2.61 26.05 -4.60
N ASP A 62 1.82 27.05 -4.21
CA ASP A 62 1.73 27.44 -2.81
C ASP A 62 0.81 26.47 -2.07
N ILE A 63 1.36 25.83 -1.03
CA ILE A 63 0.65 24.89 -0.17
C ILE A 63 0.77 25.36 1.27
N GLU A 64 -0.29 25.96 1.78
CA GLU A 64 -0.43 26.26 3.19
C GLU A 64 -1.17 25.10 3.87
N LEU A 65 -0.49 24.44 4.81
CA LEU A 65 -1.10 23.36 5.60
C LEU A 65 -1.47 23.86 6.98
N GLY A 66 -2.77 23.76 7.30
CA GLY A 66 -3.29 23.90 8.64
C GLY A 66 -3.10 22.64 9.48
N ARG A 67 -3.96 22.48 10.49
CA ARG A 67 -3.95 21.28 11.34
C ARG A 67 -4.31 20.02 10.55
N HIS A 68 -5.29 20.10 9.65
CA HIS A 68 -5.81 19.00 8.85
C HIS A 68 -5.69 19.31 7.35
N VAL A 69 -5.89 18.31 6.50
CA VAL A 69 -5.91 18.52 5.04
C VAL A 69 -7.05 19.47 4.70
N ASP A 70 -6.72 20.58 4.05
CA ASP A 70 -7.69 21.55 3.55
C ASP A 70 -8.20 21.10 2.16
N ILE A 71 -9.51 20.88 2.07
CA ILE A 71 -10.16 20.42 0.84
C ILE A 71 -10.14 21.50 -0.25
N ASP A 72 -10.16 22.77 0.12
CA ASP A 72 -10.11 23.87 -0.86
C ASP A 72 -8.72 23.93 -1.51
N VAL A 73 -7.65 23.68 -0.74
CA VAL A 73 -6.29 23.50 -1.27
C VAL A 73 -6.24 22.31 -2.23
N VAL A 74 -6.79 21.15 -1.84
CA VAL A 74 -6.87 19.96 -2.70
C VAL A 74 -7.62 20.26 -4.01
N ASP A 75 -8.77 20.94 -3.91
CA ASP A 75 -9.63 21.25 -5.05
C ASP A 75 -8.99 22.26 -6.00
N ASN A 76 -8.26 23.24 -5.47
CA ASN A 76 -7.52 24.22 -6.26
C ASN A 76 -6.37 23.55 -7.03
N ILE A 77 -5.53 22.75 -6.35
CA ILE A 77 -4.44 22.01 -7.01
C ILE A 77 -4.99 21.07 -8.08
N ALA A 78 -6.02 20.27 -7.75
CA ALA A 78 -6.62 19.33 -8.71
C ALA A 78 -7.23 20.01 -9.95
N ARG A 79 -7.71 21.25 -9.80
CA ARG A 79 -8.23 22.08 -10.90
C ARG A 79 -7.09 22.56 -11.80
N GLU A 80 -5.99 23.03 -11.21
CA GLU A 80 -4.79 23.44 -11.95
C GLU A 80 -4.18 22.29 -12.75
N PHE A 81 -4.13 21.07 -12.19
CA PHE A 81 -3.74 19.86 -12.93
C PHE A 81 -4.49 19.70 -14.26
N ARG A 82 -5.79 20.05 -14.28
CA ARG A 82 -6.61 19.97 -15.49
C ARG A 82 -6.30 21.09 -16.47
N HIS A 83 -6.23 22.32 -15.99
CA HIS A 83 -6.01 23.49 -16.85
C HIS A 83 -4.62 23.49 -17.48
N LYS A 84 -3.60 23.24 -16.66
CA LYS A 84 -2.19 23.29 -17.06
C LYS A 84 -1.65 21.95 -17.56
N LYS A 85 -2.44 20.88 -17.45
CA LYS A 85 -2.11 19.51 -17.85
C LYS A 85 -0.84 19.00 -17.16
N TRP A 86 -0.75 19.18 -15.85
CA TRP A 86 0.34 18.63 -15.05
C TRP A 86 0.19 17.11 -14.89
N ASP A 87 1.32 16.41 -14.89
CA ASP A 87 1.39 14.96 -14.69
C ASP A 87 1.58 14.59 -13.22
N GLY A 88 2.04 15.54 -12.39
CA GLY A 88 2.14 15.38 -10.95
C GLY A 88 2.56 16.66 -10.24
N ILE A 89 2.66 16.56 -8.92
CA ILE A 89 3.21 17.57 -8.01
C ILE A 89 4.10 16.86 -7.00
N THR A 90 5.24 17.46 -6.70
CA THR A 90 6.16 16.99 -5.66
C THR A 90 6.13 18.01 -4.51
N VAL A 91 5.93 17.51 -3.29
CA VAL A 91 6.08 18.30 -2.06
C VAL A 91 7.37 17.86 -1.39
N THR A 92 8.33 18.77 -1.28
CA THR A 92 9.61 18.54 -0.63
C THR A 92 9.53 19.00 0.82
N LEU A 93 9.85 18.09 1.72
CA LEU A 93 9.95 18.31 3.15
C LEU A 93 11.41 18.20 3.58
N ASP A 94 11.78 18.92 4.63
CA ASP A 94 13.03 18.72 5.34
C ASP A 94 12.78 18.81 6.84
N GLY A 95 13.49 17.99 7.61
CA GLY A 95 13.33 17.94 9.05
C GLY A 95 13.83 16.64 9.68
N GLU A 96 13.20 16.27 10.78
CA GLU A 96 13.68 15.18 11.64
C GLU A 96 12.54 14.23 12.01
N LEU A 97 12.82 12.93 11.92
CA LEU A 97 11.98 11.87 12.45
C LEU A 97 12.74 11.14 13.56
N GLY A 98 12.42 11.46 14.81
CA GLY A 98 13.22 10.95 15.93
C GLY A 98 14.62 11.53 15.89
N LYS A 99 15.64 10.68 15.79
CA LYS A 99 17.05 11.09 15.69
C LYS A 99 17.54 11.25 14.24
N VAL A 100 16.70 10.94 13.25
CA VAL A 100 17.08 10.87 11.84
C VAL A 100 16.74 12.18 11.15
N LYS A 101 17.74 12.80 10.50
CA LYS A 101 17.56 13.98 9.66
C LYS A 101 17.28 13.56 8.23
N LEU A 102 16.16 14.01 7.66
CA LEU A 102 15.65 13.54 6.38
C LEU A 102 15.07 14.72 5.58
N GLY A 103 15.45 14.80 4.31
CA GLY A 103 14.60 15.33 3.27
C GLY A 103 13.58 14.27 2.83
N ILE A 104 12.37 14.66 2.48
CA ILE A 104 11.36 13.73 1.95
C ILE A 104 10.67 14.39 0.76
N ASP A 105 10.72 13.73 -0.40
CA ASP A 105 9.93 14.13 -1.56
C ASP A 105 8.68 13.28 -1.64
N ILE A 106 7.51 13.93 -1.69
CA ILE A 106 6.21 13.29 -1.82
C ILE A 106 5.62 13.64 -3.17
N ASP A 107 5.68 12.68 -4.09
CA ASP A 107 5.08 12.77 -5.41
C ASP A 107 3.61 12.36 -5.38
N MET A 108 2.76 13.21 -5.92
CA MET A 108 1.34 12.98 -6.11
C MET A 108 1.04 12.99 -7.61
N TYR A 109 0.77 11.81 -8.15
CA TYR A 109 0.63 11.59 -9.58
C TYR A 109 -0.79 11.86 -10.07
N ALA A 110 -0.91 12.47 -11.25
CA ALA A 110 -2.20 12.71 -11.88
C ALA A 110 -2.93 11.41 -12.27
N ASN A 111 -2.17 10.34 -12.47
CA ASN A 111 -2.66 9.00 -12.84
C ASN A 111 -1.66 7.92 -12.43
N GLU A 112 -2.14 6.73 -12.04
CA GLU A 112 -1.32 5.58 -11.64
C GLU A 112 -0.28 5.14 -12.69
N TYR A 113 -0.52 5.42 -13.97
CA TYR A 113 0.38 5.02 -15.06
C TYR A 113 1.53 5.99 -15.30
N VAL A 114 1.50 7.21 -14.74
CA VAL A 114 2.60 8.18 -14.87
C VAL A 114 3.92 7.59 -14.38
N PRO A 115 4.04 7.07 -13.14
CA PRO A 115 5.31 6.53 -12.66
C PRO A 115 5.77 5.31 -13.44
N VAL A 116 4.85 4.49 -13.95
CA VAL A 116 5.18 3.33 -14.79
C VAL A 116 5.75 3.77 -16.15
N ARG A 117 5.13 4.76 -16.79
CA ARG A 117 5.59 5.29 -18.09
C ARG A 117 6.92 6.03 -17.97
N ALA A 118 7.17 6.65 -16.82
CA ALA A 118 8.44 7.28 -16.50
C ALA A 118 9.53 6.28 -16.10
N GLY A 119 9.22 4.98 -15.99
CA GLY A 119 10.18 3.94 -15.60
C GLY A 119 10.56 3.94 -14.12
N ILE A 120 9.81 4.66 -13.28
CA ILE A 120 10.07 4.79 -11.83
C ILE A 120 9.66 3.50 -11.11
N THR A 121 8.48 2.97 -11.44
CA THR A 121 7.96 1.73 -10.82
C THR A 121 7.46 0.73 -11.86
N ASN A 122 7.49 -0.56 -11.49
CA ASN A 122 6.91 -1.63 -12.31
C ASN A 122 5.40 -1.83 -12.12
N GLU A 123 4.80 -1.16 -11.12
CA GLU A 123 3.37 -1.21 -10.83
C GLU A 123 2.83 0.20 -10.61
N GLY A 124 1.62 0.49 -11.12
CA GLY A 124 1.02 1.81 -11.01
C GLY A 124 0.64 2.20 -9.57
N LEU A 125 0.81 3.47 -9.23
CA LEU A 125 0.55 4.06 -7.91
C LEU A 125 0.22 5.54 -8.04
N GLU A 126 -0.45 6.12 -7.05
CA GLU A 126 -0.84 7.53 -7.08
C GLU A 126 -0.05 8.44 -6.14
N VAL A 127 0.58 7.89 -5.10
CA VAL A 127 1.48 8.63 -4.22
C VAL A 127 2.74 7.82 -3.95
N LEU A 128 3.91 8.44 -4.12
CA LEU A 128 5.22 7.91 -3.76
C LEU A 128 5.93 8.92 -2.87
N ALA A 129 6.41 8.48 -1.71
CA ALA A 129 7.22 9.28 -0.82
C ALA A 129 8.60 8.67 -0.64
N GLU A 130 9.63 9.46 -0.93
CA GLU A 130 11.02 9.04 -0.94
C GLU A 130 11.80 9.82 0.12
N PRO A 131 12.34 9.14 1.15
CA PRO A 131 13.23 9.80 2.09
C PRO A 131 14.63 9.92 1.47
N ARG A 132 15.32 11.00 1.81
CA ARG A 132 16.73 11.26 1.49
C ARG A 132 17.39 11.82 2.74
N GLY A 133 18.24 11.04 3.39
CA GLY A 133 18.96 11.55 4.56
C GLY A 133 19.94 10.52 5.10
N HIS A 134 20.37 10.74 6.35
CA HIS A 134 21.44 9.94 6.93
C HIS A 134 21.21 9.65 8.42
N ILE A 135 21.78 8.54 8.89
CA ILE A 135 21.95 8.17 10.29
C ILE A 135 23.44 7.97 10.54
N GLY A 136 24.10 8.94 11.17
CA GLY A 136 25.57 8.94 11.18
C GLY A 136 26.10 9.00 9.75
N ASP A 137 26.89 7.99 9.36
CA ASP A 137 27.43 7.84 8.00
C ASP A 137 26.56 6.97 7.07
N GLU A 138 25.48 6.35 7.58
CA GLU A 138 24.60 5.48 6.81
C GLU A 138 23.50 6.28 6.09
N VAL A 139 23.31 6.04 4.80
CA VAL A 139 22.24 6.66 4.01
C VAL A 139 20.90 5.99 4.34
N VAL A 140 19.88 6.79 4.58
CA VAL A 140 18.49 6.32 4.66
C VAL A 140 17.85 6.46 3.29
N ASP A 141 17.64 5.32 2.61
CA ASP A 141 17.02 5.26 1.30
C ASP A 141 15.52 4.90 1.35
N SER A 142 15.04 4.42 2.51
CA SER A 142 13.69 3.89 2.60
C SER A 142 13.03 3.95 3.97
N PHE A 143 11.75 4.35 3.98
CA PHE A 143 10.85 4.19 5.13
C PHE A 143 10.72 2.74 5.63
N TYR A 144 11.08 1.76 4.80
CA TYR A 144 11.11 0.36 5.20
C TYR A 144 12.17 0.13 6.28
N GLU A 145 13.39 0.62 6.07
CA GLU A 145 14.49 0.51 7.04
C GLU A 145 14.30 1.43 8.26
N LEU A 146 13.59 2.54 8.10
CA LEU A 146 13.24 3.40 9.23
C LEU A 146 12.41 2.68 10.32
N PHE A 147 11.72 1.57 9.99
CA PHE A 147 11.06 0.76 11.02
C PHE A 147 12.05 0.07 11.97
N ASP A 148 13.28 -0.19 11.53
CA ASP A 148 14.31 -0.83 12.36
C ASP A 148 15.01 0.17 13.28
N VAL A 149 15.15 1.42 12.82
CA VAL A 149 15.88 2.46 13.55
C VAL A 149 14.95 3.32 14.42
N GLU A 150 13.82 3.76 13.87
CA GLU A 150 12.90 4.70 14.51
C GLU A 150 11.48 4.12 14.61
N TYR A 151 11.39 2.88 15.09
CA TYR A 151 10.16 2.10 15.16
C TYR A 151 8.95 2.88 15.71
N GLU A 152 9.07 3.49 16.89
CA GLU A 152 7.94 4.19 17.53
C GLU A 152 7.52 5.44 16.76
N LYS A 153 8.47 6.14 16.13
CA LYS A 153 8.17 7.30 15.29
C LYS A 153 7.52 6.87 13.98
N MET A 154 8.01 5.81 13.34
CA MET A 154 7.39 5.24 12.14
C MET A 154 5.97 4.74 12.43
N ARG A 155 5.78 4.02 13.54
CA ARG A 155 4.45 3.62 14.00
C ARG A 155 3.53 4.83 14.17
N ALA A 156 3.98 5.88 14.84
CA ALA A 156 3.20 7.09 15.04
C ALA A 156 2.87 7.79 13.71
N VAL A 157 3.80 7.86 12.74
CA VAL A 157 3.53 8.39 11.39
C VAL A 157 2.42 7.59 10.71
N VAL A 158 2.45 6.26 10.80
CA VAL A 158 1.39 5.42 10.24
C VAL A 158 0.06 5.63 10.95
N GLU A 159 0.04 5.71 12.29
CA GLU A 159 -1.17 5.95 13.05
C GLU A 159 -1.79 7.32 12.72
N GLU A 160 -0.98 8.39 12.64
CA GLU A 160 -1.42 9.74 12.25
C GLU A 160 -1.88 9.80 10.79
N LEU A 161 -1.18 9.15 9.86
CA LEU A 161 -1.60 9.07 8.46
C LEU A 161 -2.98 8.41 8.36
N ILE A 162 -3.17 7.27 9.03
CA ILE A 162 -4.45 6.58 9.01
C ILE A 162 -5.52 7.43 9.67
N ALA A 163 -5.25 8.10 10.80
CA ALA A 163 -6.19 9.01 11.44
C ALA A 163 -6.62 10.15 10.49
N GLU A 164 -5.67 10.78 9.81
CA GLU A 164 -5.93 11.87 8.86
C GLU A 164 -6.75 11.37 7.66
N ILE A 165 -6.43 10.20 7.11
CA ILE A 165 -7.21 9.55 6.04
C ILE A 165 -8.67 9.26 6.48
N HIS A 166 -8.93 9.10 7.77
CA HIS A 166 -10.30 8.94 8.27
C HIS A 166 -11.03 10.26 8.47
N TYR A 167 -10.29 11.33 8.79
CA TYR A 167 -10.83 12.67 9.02
C TYR A 167 -11.26 13.35 7.71
N VAL A 168 -10.48 13.17 6.65
CA VAL A 168 -10.65 13.88 5.38
C VAL A 168 -11.85 13.34 4.59
N GLU A 169 -12.72 14.24 4.13
CA GLU A 169 -13.83 13.92 3.22
C GLU A 169 -13.68 14.64 1.88
N LEU A 170 -13.98 13.96 0.78
CA LEU A 170 -13.81 14.49 -0.58
C LEU A 170 -15.06 14.26 -1.42
N LYS A 171 -15.38 15.24 -2.27
CA LYS A 171 -16.34 15.04 -3.37
C LYS A 171 -15.70 14.22 -4.48
N VAL A 172 -16.18 12.99 -4.63
CA VAL A 172 -15.70 12.01 -5.61
C VAL A 172 -16.75 11.83 -6.72
N ALA A 173 -16.38 12.20 -7.94
CA ALA A 173 -17.15 11.94 -9.15
C ALA A 173 -16.76 10.60 -9.81
N THR A 174 -17.78 9.83 -10.17
CA THR A 174 -17.72 8.56 -10.93
C THR A 174 -18.59 8.68 -12.19
N TYR A 175 -18.59 7.68 -13.08
CA TYR A 175 -19.49 7.69 -14.26
C TYR A 175 -20.98 7.62 -13.89
N THR A 176 -21.30 7.31 -12.62
CA THR A 176 -22.67 7.21 -12.11
C THR A 176 -23.09 8.39 -11.23
N GLY A 177 -22.24 9.42 -11.09
CA GLY A 177 -22.54 10.63 -10.32
C GLY A 177 -21.47 11.00 -9.29
N VAL A 178 -21.76 12.09 -8.56
CA VAL A 178 -20.88 12.69 -7.56
C VAL A 178 -21.38 12.37 -6.16
N ARG A 179 -20.48 11.95 -5.28
CA ARG A 179 -20.79 11.68 -3.87
C ARG A 179 -19.63 12.11 -2.99
N THR A 180 -19.93 12.60 -1.80
CA THR A 180 -18.91 12.83 -0.78
C THR A 180 -18.58 11.51 -0.10
N TYR A 181 -17.29 11.18 -0.01
CA TYR A 181 -16.82 10.01 0.71
C TYR A 181 -15.60 10.36 1.55
N PRO A 182 -15.46 9.74 2.74
CA PRO A 182 -14.23 9.84 3.50
C PRO A 182 -13.07 9.19 2.74
N LEU A 183 -11.88 9.78 2.85
CA LEU A 183 -10.69 9.43 2.07
C LEU A 183 -10.26 7.98 2.27
N TRP A 184 -10.47 7.39 3.45
CA TRP A 184 -10.22 5.97 3.71
C TRP A 184 -10.97 5.04 2.74
N ARG A 185 -12.14 5.45 2.20
CA ARG A 185 -12.87 4.67 1.19
C ARG A 185 -12.17 4.66 -0.16
N ALA A 186 -11.29 5.62 -0.41
CA ALA A 186 -10.50 5.71 -1.61
C ALA A 186 -9.09 5.12 -1.44
N ALA A 187 -8.57 4.96 -0.22
CA ALA A 187 -7.28 4.30 0.02
C ALA A 187 -7.39 2.77 -0.11
N ALA A 188 -6.76 2.18 -1.14
CA ALA A 188 -6.71 0.74 -1.33
C ALA A 188 -5.55 0.08 -0.58
N ARG A 189 -4.35 0.63 -0.71
CA ARG A 189 -3.12 0.09 -0.12
C ARG A 189 -2.22 1.24 0.32
N VAL A 190 -1.59 1.07 1.46
CA VAL A 190 -0.42 1.85 1.87
C VAL A 190 0.67 0.85 2.22
N ASN A 191 1.84 0.96 1.61
CA ASN A 191 2.99 0.11 1.92
C ASN A 191 4.22 0.98 2.20
N ALA A 192 5.09 0.52 3.10
CA ALA A 192 6.49 0.94 3.11
C ALA A 192 7.28 -0.06 2.25
N ILE A 193 7.96 0.44 1.21
CA ILE A 193 8.76 -0.38 0.29
C ILE A 193 10.24 -0.07 0.47
N HIS A 194 11.07 -1.12 0.44
CA HIS A 194 12.52 -1.01 0.57
C HIS A 194 13.14 -0.38 -0.68
N ASN A 195 12.75 -0.87 -1.85
CA ASN A 195 13.16 -0.35 -3.16
C ASN A 195 11.93 -0.17 -4.06
N TYR A 196 12.11 0.20 -5.33
CA TYR A 196 11.01 0.36 -6.31
C TYR A 196 10.32 -0.97 -6.68
N SER A 197 10.59 -2.06 -5.96
CA SER A 197 9.94 -3.36 -6.11
C SER A 197 8.73 -3.51 -5.19
N PHE A 198 7.62 -3.97 -5.78
CA PHE A 198 6.40 -4.37 -5.08
C PHE A 198 6.39 -5.87 -4.72
N ALA A 199 7.57 -6.49 -4.64
CA ALA A 199 7.71 -7.85 -4.15
C ALA A 199 7.28 -7.90 -2.67
N PRO A 200 6.43 -8.85 -2.25
CA PRO A 200 5.88 -8.88 -0.89
C PRO A 200 6.92 -8.85 0.23
N GLU A 201 8.13 -9.40 0.00
CA GLU A 201 9.26 -9.41 0.94
C GLU A 201 9.90 -8.04 1.17
N ASN A 202 9.77 -7.14 0.17
CA ASN A 202 10.34 -5.79 0.18
C ASN A 202 9.26 -4.73 0.41
N ALA A 203 8.04 -5.13 0.78
CA ALA A 203 6.89 -4.26 0.89
C ALA A 203 6.10 -4.56 2.15
N ILE A 204 6.41 -3.86 3.24
CA ILE A 204 5.64 -3.91 4.49
C ILE A 204 4.27 -3.29 4.23
N PRO A 205 3.17 -4.06 4.35
CA PRO A 205 1.85 -3.46 4.27
C PRO A 205 1.53 -2.70 5.54
N LEU A 206 0.99 -1.49 5.36
CA LEU A 206 0.57 -0.61 6.44
C LEU A 206 -0.96 -0.53 6.51
N TRP A 207 -1.61 -0.60 5.35
CA TRP A 207 -3.06 -0.56 5.21
C TRP A 207 -3.54 -1.35 4.01
N TYR A 208 -4.61 -2.11 4.19
CA TYR A 208 -5.31 -2.81 3.12
C TYR A 208 -6.81 -2.57 3.14
N ARG A 209 -7.37 -2.25 1.96
CA ARG A 209 -8.80 -2.17 1.71
C ARG A 209 -9.18 -2.46 0.25
N PRO A 210 -10.24 -3.24 -0.03
CA PRO A 210 -10.77 -4.29 0.84
C PRO A 210 -9.68 -5.28 1.22
N TRP A 211 -9.54 -5.61 2.51
CA TRP A 211 -8.31 -6.27 2.97
C TRP A 211 -8.08 -7.64 2.34
N ILE A 212 -9.12 -8.49 2.26
CA ILE A 212 -9.05 -9.80 1.59
C ILE A 212 -8.58 -9.65 0.15
N ARG A 213 -9.08 -8.64 -0.57
CA ARG A 213 -8.72 -8.43 -1.98
C ARG A 213 -7.25 -8.05 -2.12
N GLN A 214 -6.74 -7.17 -1.26
CA GLN A 214 -5.36 -6.70 -1.37
C GLN A 214 -4.39 -7.78 -0.92
N ILE A 215 -4.60 -8.38 0.24
CA ILE A 215 -3.70 -9.42 0.75
C ILE A 215 -3.64 -10.63 -0.19
N THR A 216 -4.77 -11.01 -0.81
CA THR A 216 -4.78 -12.07 -1.84
C THR A 216 -3.83 -11.76 -2.98
N ARG A 217 -3.71 -10.50 -3.43
CA ARG A 217 -2.80 -10.13 -4.53
C ARG A 217 -1.35 -10.38 -4.16
N ASP A 218 -0.98 -10.09 -2.91
CA ASP A 218 0.37 -10.29 -2.42
C ASP A 218 0.65 -11.78 -2.17
N LEU A 219 -0.28 -12.49 -1.53
CA LEU A 219 -0.17 -13.94 -1.30
C LEU A 219 -0.12 -14.73 -2.61
N TYR A 220 -0.88 -14.34 -3.64
CA TYR A 220 -0.83 -14.97 -4.96
C TYR A 220 0.56 -14.87 -5.60
N ARG A 221 1.36 -13.85 -5.25
CA ARG A 221 2.70 -13.67 -5.81
C ARG A 221 3.75 -14.61 -5.20
N LEU A 222 3.48 -15.19 -4.02
CA LEU A 222 4.47 -15.95 -3.25
C LEU A 222 4.82 -17.33 -3.83
N PRO A 223 3.85 -18.19 -4.20
CA PRO A 223 4.16 -19.55 -4.64
C PRO A 223 4.75 -19.57 -6.06
N PRO A 224 5.45 -20.66 -6.43
CA PRO A 224 5.94 -20.87 -7.78
C PRO A 224 4.84 -20.70 -8.85
N PRO A 225 5.15 -20.10 -10.02
CA PRO A 225 4.16 -19.83 -11.06
C PRO A 225 3.32 -21.05 -11.49
N GLY A 226 3.92 -22.25 -11.52
CA GLY A 226 3.22 -23.49 -11.85
C GLY A 226 2.10 -23.82 -10.86
N LEU A 227 2.38 -23.74 -9.56
CA LEU A 227 1.41 -24.09 -8.50
C LEU A 227 0.28 -23.07 -8.39
N ARG A 228 0.60 -21.77 -8.37
CA ARG A 228 -0.45 -20.73 -8.25
C ARG A 228 -1.39 -20.66 -9.46
N ARG A 229 -0.96 -21.14 -10.63
CA ARG A 229 -1.80 -21.21 -11.84
C ARG A 229 -2.92 -22.23 -11.73
N LEU A 230 -2.72 -23.33 -10.99
CA LEU A 230 -3.74 -24.37 -10.77
C LEU A 230 -4.98 -23.81 -10.05
N VAL A 231 -4.76 -22.90 -9.10
CA VAL A 231 -5.81 -22.29 -8.28
C VAL A 231 -6.38 -21.03 -8.96
N GLY A 232 -5.49 -20.24 -9.59
CA GLY A 232 -5.81 -18.92 -10.11
C GLY A 232 -6.08 -17.88 -9.02
N LEU A 233 -6.04 -16.60 -9.39
CA LEU A 233 -6.24 -15.50 -8.42
C LEU A 233 -7.65 -15.54 -7.79
N HIS A 234 -8.66 -15.99 -8.55
CA HIS A 234 -10.03 -16.12 -8.07
C HIS A 234 -10.15 -17.21 -7.00
N GLY A 235 -9.56 -18.39 -7.24
CA GLY A 235 -9.54 -19.49 -6.27
C GLY A 235 -8.80 -19.10 -4.99
N VAL A 236 -7.62 -18.47 -5.10
CA VAL A 236 -6.89 -18.00 -3.91
C VAL A 236 -7.73 -16.98 -3.14
N ARG A 237 -8.39 -16.04 -3.82
CA ARG A 237 -9.25 -15.07 -3.15
C ARG A 237 -10.37 -15.74 -2.34
N ARG A 238 -10.97 -16.79 -2.90
CA ARG A 238 -12.01 -17.55 -2.23
C ARG A 238 -11.45 -18.21 -0.98
N ILE A 239 -10.36 -18.96 -1.12
CA ILE A 239 -9.71 -19.65 0.00
C ILE A 239 -9.31 -18.64 1.09
N ILE A 240 -8.65 -17.53 0.75
CA ILE A 240 -8.22 -16.51 1.72
C ILE A 240 -9.38 -15.88 2.49
N ARG A 241 -10.57 -15.78 1.89
CA ARG A 241 -11.77 -15.33 2.61
C ARG A 241 -12.20 -16.37 3.66
N ASP A 242 -12.07 -17.65 3.35
CA ASP A 242 -12.55 -18.73 4.20
C ASP A 242 -11.52 -19.11 5.28
N VAL A 243 -10.22 -18.90 5.03
CA VAL A 243 -9.11 -19.04 6.00
C VAL A 243 -8.69 -17.72 6.66
N ALA A 244 -9.53 -16.68 6.53
CA ALA A 244 -9.25 -15.34 7.05
C ALA A 244 -8.91 -15.32 8.56
N PRO A 245 -9.60 -16.08 9.43
CA PRO A 245 -9.27 -16.13 10.87
C PRO A 245 -7.88 -16.71 11.14
N GLU A 246 -7.49 -17.80 10.48
CA GLU A 246 -6.20 -18.47 10.65
C GLU A 246 -5.08 -17.59 10.10
N LEU A 247 -5.28 -17.00 8.91
CA LEU A 247 -4.34 -16.05 8.34
C LEU A 247 -4.12 -14.85 9.27
N ARG A 248 -5.19 -14.33 9.88
CA ARG A 248 -5.08 -13.25 10.86
C ARG A 248 -4.23 -13.68 12.06
N LYS A 249 -4.50 -14.84 12.65
CA LYS A 249 -3.71 -15.37 13.79
C LYS A 249 -2.24 -15.53 13.42
N TYR A 250 -1.95 -15.99 12.20
CA TYR A 250 -0.58 -16.06 11.69
C TYR A 250 0.07 -14.66 11.64
N LEU A 251 -0.61 -13.67 11.06
CA LEU A 251 -0.11 -12.29 10.95
C LEU A 251 0.09 -11.64 12.33
N GLU A 252 -0.76 -11.92 13.32
CA GLU A 252 -0.64 -11.38 14.68
C GLU A 252 0.67 -11.77 15.38
N ARG A 253 1.36 -12.84 14.92
CA ARG A 253 2.69 -13.23 15.40
C ARG A 253 3.77 -12.21 15.00
N TYR A 254 3.60 -11.54 13.87
CA TYR A 254 4.62 -10.65 13.26
C TYR A 254 4.20 -9.18 13.21
N TYR A 255 2.89 -8.90 13.26
CA TYR A 255 2.32 -7.56 13.17
C TYR A 255 1.42 -7.25 14.36
N ILE A 256 1.32 -5.95 14.69
CA ILE A 256 0.15 -5.39 15.35
C ILE A 256 -0.94 -5.30 14.29
N VAL A 257 -1.94 -6.18 14.39
CA VAL A 257 -3.06 -6.25 13.44
C VAL A 257 -4.26 -5.51 14.03
N ARG A 258 -4.77 -4.51 13.31
CA ARG A 258 -6.06 -3.87 13.64
C ARG A 258 -7.05 -4.12 12.50
N LEU A 259 -8.01 -4.99 12.75
CA LEU A 259 -9.14 -5.20 11.84
C LEU A 259 -10.20 -4.13 12.05
N LYS A 260 -10.74 -3.64 10.94
CA LYS A 260 -11.89 -2.73 10.90
C LYS A 260 -13.02 -3.36 10.08
N PRO A 261 -13.84 -4.24 10.68
CA PRO A 261 -14.82 -5.04 9.94
C PRO A 261 -15.80 -4.20 9.12
N HIS A 262 -16.34 -3.12 9.70
CA HIS A 262 -17.28 -2.22 9.03
C HIS A 262 -16.69 -1.49 7.82
N GLU A 263 -15.37 -1.34 7.79
CA GLU A 263 -14.64 -0.66 6.72
C GLU A 263 -14.10 -1.64 5.66
N ASN A 264 -14.16 -2.95 5.96
CA ASN A 264 -13.48 -4.01 5.23
C ASN A 264 -11.97 -3.73 5.09
N ALA A 265 -11.37 -3.22 6.16
CA ALA A 265 -9.99 -2.80 6.18
C ALA A 265 -9.16 -3.52 7.24
N MET A 266 -7.86 -3.59 7.00
CA MET A 266 -6.86 -4.13 7.91
C MET A 266 -5.68 -3.17 7.94
N GLN A 267 -5.31 -2.72 9.13
CA GLN A 267 -4.05 -2.04 9.39
C GLN A 267 -3.04 -3.07 9.91
N LEU A 268 -1.82 -2.97 9.42
CA LEU A 268 -0.71 -3.85 9.76
C LEU A 268 0.47 -2.96 10.14
N ILE A 269 1.00 -3.10 11.35
CA ILE A 269 2.25 -2.45 11.74
C ILE A 269 3.20 -3.57 12.13
N PRO A 270 4.40 -3.69 11.52
CA PRO A 270 5.35 -4.74 11.90
C PRO A 270 5.62 -4.62 13.41
N ARG A 271 5.86 -5.73 14.12
CA ARG A 271 6.20 -5.65 15.54
C ARG A 271 7.64 -5.16 15.72
N ALA A 272 7.91 -4.54 16.87
CA ALA A 272 9.25 -4.10 17.30
C ALA A 272 10.24 -5.25 17.60
N SER A 273 9.97 -6.49 17.16
CA SER A 273 10.90 -7.61 17.32
C SER A 273 12.17 -7.33 16.49
N SER A 274 13.35 -7.43 17.10
CA SER A 274 14.65 -7.18 16.46
C SER A 274 14.83 -7.93 15.12
N PRO A 275 15.23 -7.24 14.04
CA PRO A 275 14.69 -6.00 13.46
C PRO A 275 13.27 -6.17 12.86
N SER A 276 12.44 -5.11 12.85
CA SER A 276 11.06 -5.13 12.33
C SER A 276 10.97 -5.55 10.87
N THR A 277 11.93 -5.14 10.03
CA THR A 277 12.03 -5.59 8.64
C THR A 277 12.32 -7.08 8.53
N GLN A 278 13.15 -7.63 9.43
CA GLN A 278 13.41 -9.06 9.49
C GLN A 278 12.16 -9.82 9.93
N SER A 279 11.39 -9.27 10.88
CA SER A 279 10.09 -9.83 11.29
C SER A 279 9.12 -9.92 10.12
N HIS A 280 9.02 -8.86 9.31
CA HIS A 280 8.24 -8.85 8.07
C HIS A 280 8.74 -9.91 7.08
N ARG A 281 10.05 -9.95 6.80
CA ARG A 281 10.63 -10.94 5.87
C ARG A 281 10.39 -12.38 6.33
N ASN A 282 10.51 -12.65 7.62
CA ASN A 282 10.19 -13.96 8.20
C ASN A 282 8.71 -14.31 8.04
N ALA A 283 7.80 -13.35 8.25
CA ALA A 283 6.37 -13.55 8.02
C ALA A 283 6.07 -13.95 6.58
N ILE A 284 6.66 -13.24 5.61
CA ILE A 284 6.48 -13.50 4.18
C ILE A 284 7.11 -14.83 3.76
N ALA A 285 8.31 -15.15 4.26
CA ALA A 285 8.98 -16.42 4.00
C ALA A 285 8.16 -17.61 4.53
N GLY A 286 7.63 -17.50 5.74
CA GLY A 286 6.75 -18.53 6.31
C GLY A 286 5.45 -18.70 5.51
N LEU A 287 4.80 -17.59 5.10
CA LEU A 287 3.60 -17.65 4.24
C LEU A 287 3.90 -18.29 2.88
N LYS A 288 5.05 -17.95 2.28
CA LYS A 288 5.50 -18.55 1.02
C LYS A 288 5.65 -20.06 1.16
N ASN A 289 6.28 -20.53 2.24
CA ASN A 289 6.46 -21.96 2.51
C ASN A 289 5.11 -22.65 2.76
N ILE A 290 4.25 -22.08 3.62
CA ILE A 290 2.91 -22.61 3.91
C ILE A 290 2.10 -22.76 2.62
N LEU A 291 2.02 -21.70 1.80
CA LEU A 291 1.26 -21.74 0.54
C LEU A 291 1.86 -22.72 -0.46
N THR A 292 3.18 -22.79 -0.57
CA THR A 292 3.86 -23.69 -1.52
C THR A 292 3.64 -25.15 -1.15
N GLU A 293 3.80 -25.51 0.12
CA GLU A 293 3.61 -26.87 0.59
C GLU A 293 2.14 -27.28 0.56
N ALA A 294 1.21 -26.39 0.95
CA ALA A 294 -0.22 -26.66 0.83
C ALA A 294 -0.60 -26.93 -0.64
N MET A 295 -0.19 -26.07 -1.57
CA MET A 295 -0.47 -26.26 -3.00
C MET A 295 0.19 -27.53 -3.57
N ARG A 296 1.40 -27.88 -3.12
CA ARG A 296 2.08 -29.11 -3.55
C ARG A 296 1.36 -30.35 -3.04
N GLU A 297 0.94 -30.36 -1.78
CA GLU A 297 0.24 -31.49 -1.16
C GLU A 297 -1.14 -31.68 -1.82
N THR A 298 -1.89 -30.59 -2.04
CA THR A 298 -3.15 -30.63 -2.79
C THR A 298 -2.94 -31.13 -4.22
N ALA A 299 -1.94 -30.64 -4.95
CA ALA A 299 -1.66 -31.06 -6.33
C ALA A 299 -1.16 -32.51 -6.46
N SER A 300 -0.66 -33.10 -5.37
CA SER A 300 -0.16 -34.48 -5.36
C SER A 300 -1.13 -35.42 -4.65
N LYS A 301 -1.01 -35.57 -3.32
CA LYS A 301 -1.81 -36.53 -2.56
C LYS A 301 -3.30 -36.17 -2.54
N GLY A 302 -3.63 -34.88 -2.44
CA GLY A 302 -5.01 -34.42 -2.46
C GLY A 302 -5.73 -34.76 -3.77
N ALA A 303 -5.12 -34.37 -4.91
CA ALA A 303 -5.66 -34.64 -6.23
C ALA A 303 -5.76 -36.14 -6.53
N ARG A 304 -4.74 -36.92 -6.15
CA ARG A 304 -4.75 -38.38 -6.32
C ARG A 304 -5.88 -39.03 -5.52
N ARG A 305 -6.08 -38.63 -4.26
CA ARG A 305 -7.19 -39.13 -3.43
C ARG A 305 -8.54 -38.90 -4.10
N ILE A 306 -8.78 -37.69 -4.61
CA ILE A 306 -10.05 -37.35 -5.29
C ILE A 306 -10.25 -38.21 -6.55
N ILE A 307 -9.20 -38.38 -7.36
CA ILE A 307 -9.24 -39.19 -8.58
C ILE A 307 -9.47 -40.67 -8.24
N ASP A 308 -8.81 -41.21 -7.22
CA ASP A 308 -8.97 -42.60 -6.81
C ASP A 308 -10.39 -42.87 -6.27
N GLU A 309 -11.03 -41.88 -5.65
CA GLU A 309 -12.41 -41.98 -5.12
C GLU A 309 -13.50 -41.78 -6.18
N LYS A 310 -13.31 -40.85 -7.14
CA LYS A 310 -14.38 -40.41 -8.07
C LYS A 310 -14.08 -40.67 -9.55
N GLY A 311 -12.85 -41.01 -9.91
CA GLY A 311 -12.40 -41.19 -11.29
C GLY A 311 -12.12 -39.88 -12.06
N TYR A 312 -12.36 -38.71 -11.45
CA TYR A 312 -12.05 -37.38 -12.00
C TYR A 312 -11.84 -36.38 -10.86
N ILE A 313 -11.34 -35.17 -11.17
CA ILE A 313 -11.19 -34.08 -10.21
C ILE A 313 -11.98 -32.85 -10.67
N ASP A 314 -12.86 -32.34 -9.81
CA ASP A 314 -13.49 -31.03 -10.03
C ASP A 314 -12.65 -29.89 -9.42
N TRP A 315 -12.71 -28.71 -10.05
CA TRP A 315 -11.98 -27.54 -9.57
C TRP A 315 -12.43 -27.13 -8.17
N GLN A 316 -13.73 -27.24 -7.85
CA GLN A 316 -14.27 -26.94 -6.53
C GLN A 316 -13.62 -27.82 -5.45
N GLU A 317 -13.52 -29.12 -5.71
CA GLU A 317 -12.99 -30.10 -4.75
C GLU A 317 -11.49 -29.89 -4.52
N TYR A 318 -10.77 -29.49 -5.57
CA TYR A 318 -9.38 -29.07 -5.46
C TYR A 318 -9.24 -27.84 -4.56
N ILE A 319 -10.13 -26.85 -4.71
CA ILE A 319 -10.14 -25.64 -3.88
C ILE A 319 -10.46 -25.96 -2.42
N GLU A 320 -11.45 -26.80 -2.16
CA GLU A 320 -11.83 -27.22 -0.81
C GLU A 320 -10.69 -27.99 -0.13
N THR A 321 -10.03 -28.91 -0.85
CA THR A 321 -8.86 -29.63 -0.34
C THR A 321 -7.70 -28.69 -0.02
N LEU A 322 -7.44 -27.68 -0.86
CA LEU A 322 -6.41 -26.68 -0.58
C LEU A 322 -6.77 -25.78 0.61
N GLU A 323 -8.05 -25.46 0.78
CA GLU A 323 -8.54 -24.70 1.92
C GLU A 323 -8.27 -25.45 3.23
N GLU A 324 -8.56 -26.75 3.29
CA GLU A 324 -8.29 -27.61 4.44
C GLU A 324 -6.79 -27.66 4.77
N GLU A 325 -5.94 -27.90 3.76
CA GLU A 325 -4.48 -27.90 3.92
C GLU A 325 -3.97 -26.56 4.48
N LEU A 326 -4.52 -25.44 4.01
CA LEU A 326 -4.12 -24.12 4.49
C LEU A 326 -4.60 -23.84 5.91
N LYS A 327 -5.82 -24.24 6.28
CA LYS A 327 -6.31 -24.11 7.67
C LYS A 327 -5.41 -24.85 8.65
N GLN A 328 -5.02 -26.08 8.32
CA GLN A 328 -4.14 -26.88 9.17
C GLN A 328 -2.76 -26.26 9.34
N ARG A 329 -2.18 -25.69 8.28
CA ARG A 329 -0.81 -25.14 8.30
C ARG A 329 -0.70 -23.72 8.85
N LEU A 330 -1.78 -22.95 8.84
CA LEU A 330 -1.82 -21.58 9.38
C LEU A 330 -2.08 -21.54 10.89
N THR A 331 -2.56 -22.63 11.48
CA THR A 331 -2.86 -22.75 12.92
C THR A 331 -1.57 -23.04 13.68
#